data_AF-A0A9Q8PHA1-F1
#
_entry.id   AF-A0A9Q8PHA1-F1
#
_cell.length_a   1.000
_cell.length_b   1.000
_cell.length_c   1.000
_cell.angle_alpha   90.00
_cell.angle_beta   90.00
_cell.angle_gamma   90.00
#
_symmetry.space_group_name_H-M   'P 1'
#
loop_
_entity.id
_entity.type
_entity.pdbx_description
1 polymer ?
#
loop_
_entity_poly.entity_id
_entity_poly.type
_entity_poly.pdbx_seq_one_letter_code
_entity_poly.pdbx_strand_id
1 'polypeptide(L)'
;MVFKREDELNIPGKDLISCYFDNPKVDDNKPVYIDAQDPERHYTFGQARSTIRKLAAGFRKAGLKKGDTVCLHGFNDCKYRGCKNYAQDCSSGTTGLPKAATEKRLMATPMFRVATAPCTHFSPLHNGVSTYIMHRFALEPYLASIEKYQITDAATVPPIYSLKSIKFATCGAAPLEKKQQKQFQELLSEGAPFTQDDDTGSCGRPVPGVELKLVDVADENKVLNDYGVRGELCVRGETIIRGYLDENETAKAWDEDGFFHTGDIAYFRGFQVAPPELEAVFVGASGCSEAAVMRYMGERLAKFKKPDGGFVFTNEIPKNSSGKILKKDLRERAAQEMKKEKQTAKL
;
A
#
# COMPACT_ATOMS: atom_id res chain seq x y z
N MET A 1 -1.95 -2.79 20.37
CA MET A 1 -0.75 -3.11 19.58
C MET A 1 -0.83 -2.21 18.38
N VAL A 2 0.17 -1.35 18.23
CA VAL A 2 0.27 -0.47 17.07
C VAL A 2 1.23 -1.13 16.09
N PHE A 3 0.74 -1.39 14.89
CA PHE A 3 1.54 -1.93 13.79
C PHE A 3 2.18 -0.78 13.04
N LYS A 4 3.51 -0.78 12.98
CA LYS A 4 4.28 0.19 12.24
C LYS A 4 5.43 -0.49 11.52
N ARG A 5 5.95 0.19 10.51
CA ARG A 5 7.22 -0.18 9.88
C ARG A 5 8.38 0.39 10.68
N GLU A 6 9.51 -0.33 10.66
CA GLU A 6 10.75 0.10 11.29
C GLU A 6 11.56 1.05 10.40
N ASP A 7 11.35 1.00 9.08
CA ASP A 7 12.00 1.93 8.17
C ASP A 7 11.32 3.29 8.19
N GLU A 8 12.14 4.34 8.24
CA GLU A 8 11.73 5.73 8.23
C GLU A 8 11.95 6.34 6.84
N LEU A 9 11.08 7.26 6.45
CA LEU A 9 11.25 8.07 5.25
C LEU A 9 11.80 9.43 5.64
N ASN A 10 12.87 9.85 4.97
CA ASN A 10 13.30 11.24 5.03
C ASN A 10 12.37 12.09 4.17
N ILE A 11 11.34 12.68 4.79
CA ILE A 11 10.40 13.56 4.11
C ILE A 11 10.97 14.98 4.15
N PRO A 12 11.26 15.59 2.99
CA PRO A 12 11.79 16.95 2.97
C PRO A 12 10.72 17.93 3.46
N GLY A 13 11.07 18.81 4.40
CA GLY A 13 10.21 19.88 4.92
C GLY A 13 9.98 21.04 3.94
N LYS A 14 9.73 20.73 2.66
CA LYS A 14 9.51 21.68 1.56
C LYS A 14 8.07 21.58 1.06
N ASP A 15 7.55 22.69 0.55
CA ASP A 15 6.27 22.64 -0.18
C ASP A 15 6.43 21.90 -1.53
N LEU A 16 5.29 21.46 -2.08
CA LEU A 16 5.26 20.67 -3.31
C LEU A 16 5.93 21.38 -4.50
N ILE A 17 5.75 22.70 -4.64
CA ILE A 17 6.29 23.46 -5.77
C ILE A 17 7.82 23.50 -5.68
N SER A 18 8.35 23.76 -4.48
CA SER A 18 9.79 23.70 -4.23
C SER A 18 10.37 22.29 -4.39
N CYS A 19 9.62 21.24 -4.02
CA CYS A 19 9.99 19.85 -4.30
C CYS A 19 10.11 19.52 -5.81
N TYR A 20 9.40 20.25 -6.68
CA TYR A 20 9.46 20.04 -8.13
C TYR A 20 10.52 20.92 -8.81
N PHE A 21 10.63 22.19 -8.42
CA PHE A 21 11.26 23.21 -9.27
C PHE A 21 12.51 23.85 -8.72
N ASP A 22 12.84 23.71 -7.43
CA ASP A 22 14.07 24.31 -6.88
C ASP A 22 15.31 23.65 -7.50
N ASN A 23 15.32 22.31 -7.56
CA ASN A 23 16.41 21.49 -8.09
C ASN A 23 15.83 20.42 -9.03
N PRO A 24 15.36 20.80 -10.23
CA PRO A 24 14.66 19.88 -11.11
C PRO A 24 15.60 18.79 -11.60
N LYS A 25 15.16 17.53 -11.51
CA LYS A 25 15.86 16.34 -12.05
C LYS A 25 15.45 16.04 -13.50
N VAL A 26 14.56 16.84 -14.07
CA VAL A 26 13.87 16.59 -15.33
C VAL A 26 14.27 17.66 -16.34
N ASP A 27 14.64 17.24 -17.55
CA ASP A 27 14.95 18.15 -18.65
C ASP A 27 13.72 18.95 -19.07
N ASP A 28 13.89 20.25 -19.32
CA ASP A 28 12.81 21.18 -19.68
C ASP A 28 12.07 20.79 -20.96
N ASN A 29 12.73 20.08 -21.89
CA ASN A 29 12.14 19.63 -23.15
C ASN A 29 11.49 18.26 -23.03
N LYS A 30 11.64 17.55 -21.90
CA LYS A 30 11.05 16.22 -21.72
C LYS A 30 9.52 16.30 -21.69
N PRO A 31 8.79 15.59 -22.57
CA PRO A 31 7.34 15.44 -22.48
C PRO A 31 6.97 14.67 -21.20
N VAL A 32 6.21 15.32 -20.32
CA VAL A 32 5.75 14.75 -19.04
C VAL A 32 4.24 14.53 -19.01
N TYR A 33 3.50 15.25 -19.84
CA TYR A 33 2.05 15.09 -20.01
C TYR A 33 1.72 14.99 -21.49
N ILE A 34 1.21 13.84 -21.92
CA ILE A 34 1.03 13.48 -23.33
C ILE A 34 -0.43 13.06 -23.50
N ASP A 35 -1.14 13.58 -24.49
CA ASP A 35 -2.47 13.07 -24.82
C ASP A 35 -2.31 11.69 -25.47
N ALA A 36 -2.98 10.68 -24.93
CA ALA A 36 -2.83 9.30 -25.39
C ALA A 36 -3.38 9.08 -26.81
N GLN A 37 -4.32 9.92 -27.26
CA GLN A 37 -4.90 9.83 -28.60
C GLN A 37 -4.15 10.70 -29.61
N ASP A 38 -3.62 11.84 -29.16
CA ASP A 38 -2.86 12.78 -30.00
C ASP A 38 -1.53 13.20 -29.32
N PRO A 39 -0.43 12.44 -29.50
CA PRO A 39 0.84 12.73 -28.83
C PRO A 39 1.48 14.09 -29.19
N GLU A 40 1.11 14.70 -30.31
CA GLU A 40 1.52 16.06 -30.65
C GLU A 40 0.95 17.06 -29.64
N ARG A 41 -0.22 16.75 -29.06
CA ARG A 41 -0.78 17.44 -27.91
C ARG A 41 -0.12 16.96 -26.62
N HIS A 42 1.10 17.43 -26.38
CA HIS A 42 1.84 17.18 -25.15
C HIS A 42 2.34 18.48 -24.52
N TYR A 43 2.81 18.36 -23.28
CA TYR A 43 3.52 19.43 -22.61
C TYR A 43 4.81 18.90 -22.00
N THR A 44 5.86 19.66 -22.23
CA THR A 44 7.16 19.40 -21.63
C THR A 44 7.22 19.87 -20.18
N PHE A 45 8.24 19.44 -19.44
CA PHE A 45 8.48 19.88 -18.07
C PHE A 45 8.58 21.40 -17.97
N GLY A 46 9.35 22.03 -18.87
CA GLY A 46 9.53 23.48 -18.93
C GLY A 46 8.23 24.21 -19.24
N GLN A 47 7.41 23.68 -20.15
CA GLN A 47 6.09 24.23 -20.46
C GLN A 47 5.13 24.10 -19.28
N ALA A 48 5.14 22.97 -18.56
CA ALA A 48 4.33 22.77 -17.36
C ALA A 48 4.74 23.75 -16.26
N ARG A 49 6.04 23.89 -15.98
CA ARG A 49 6.61 24.84 -15.03
C ARG A 49 6.23 26.28 -15.35
N SER A 50 6.39 26.70 -16.61
CA SER A 50 6.03 28.04 -17.09
C SER A 50 4.52 28.30 -16.92
N THR A 51 3.68 27.33 -17.28
CA THR A 51 2.22 27.43 -17.14
C THR A 51 1.78 27.57 -15.68
N ILE A 52 2.32 26.74 -14.78
CA ILE A 52 2.03 26.80 -13.35
C ILE A 52 2.38 28.18 -12.76
N ARG A 53 3.56 28.72 -13.13
CA ARG A 53 3.98 30.07 -12.66
C ARG A 53 3.06 31.18 -13.19
N LYS A 54 2.67 31.11 -14.46
CA LYS A 54 1.72 32.08 -15.06
C LYS A 54 0.35 32.00 -14.40
N LEU A 55 -0.13 30.80 -14.10
CA LEU A 55 -1.41 30.57 -13.43
C LEU A 55 -1.40 31.11 -12.00
N ALA A 56 -0.34 30.84 -11.24
CA ALA A 56 -0.16 31.40 -9.90
C ALA A 56 -0.12 32.94 -9.92
N ALA A 57 0.57 33.55 -10.89
CA ALA A 57 0.56 35.00 -11.07
C ALA A 57 -0.84 35.53 -11.45
N GLY A 58 -1.57 34.81 -12.31
CA GLY A 58 -2.94 35.12 -12.68
C GLY A 58 -3.89 35.11 -11.49
N PHE A 59 -3.82 34.09 -10.64
CA PHE A 59 -4.62 34.01 -9.41
C PHE A 59 -4.34 35.17 -8.46
N ARG A 60 -3.06 35.51 -8.24
CA ARG A 60 -2.71 36.69 -7.42
C ARG A 60 -3.27 37.98 -8.01
N LYS A 61 -3.18 38.15 -9.33
CA LYS A 61 -3.75 39.31 -10.03
C LYS A 61 -5.28 39.36 -9.93
N ALA A 62 -5.95 38.21 -9.89
CA ALA A 62 -7.39 38.09 -9.67
C ALA A 62 -7.80 38.32 -8.21
N GLY A 63 -6.85 38.55 -7.29
CA GLY A 63 -7.12 38.88 -5.90
C GLY A 63 -7.12 37.69 -4.93
N LEU A 64 -6.75 36.49 -5.39
CA LEU A 64 -6.69 35.32 -4.50
C LEU A 64 -5.59 35.48 -3.44
N LYS A 65 -5.96 35.16 -2.20
CA LYS A 65 -5.12 35.20 -1.02
C LYS A 65 -4.75 33.79 -0.56
N LYS A 66 -3.74 33.71 0.30
CA LYS A 66 -3.37 32.44 0.96
C LYS A 66 -4.56 31.96 1.80
N GLY A 67 -4.98 30.72 1.56
CA GLY A 67 -6.15 30.11 2.21
C GLY A 67 -7.39 30.07 1.32
N ASP A 68 -7.44 30.87 0.26
CA ASP A 68 -8.55 30.82 -0.70
C ASP A 68 -8.53 29.50 -1.48
N THR A 69 -9.72 28.96 -1.75
CA THR A 69 -9.90 27.71 -2.50
C THR A 69 -10.34 27.99 -3.93
N VAL A 70 -9.78 27.23 -4.88
CA VAL A 70 -10.21 27.24 -6.29
C VAL A 70 -10.78 25.89 -6.65
N CYS A 71 -12.02 25.89 -7.17
CA CYS A 71 -12.61 24.69 -7.74
C CYS A 71 -12.11 24.48 -9.18
N LEU A 72 -11.69 23.25 -9.48
CA LEU A 72 -11.27 22.85 -10.82
C LEU A 72 -12.28 21.92 -11.43
N HIS A 73 -12.99 22.43 -12.42
CA HIS A 73 -13.96 21.67 -13.17
C HIS A 73 -13.41 21.34 -14.56
N GLY A 74 -13.17 20.05 -14.80
CA GLY A 74 -12.64 19.57 -16.07
C GLY A 74 -12.49 18.06 -16.11
N PHE A 75 -12.47 17.51 -17.31
CA PHE A 75 -12.12 16.11 -17.55
C PHE A 75 -10.61 15.89 -17.46
N ASN A 76 -10.21 14.63 -17.53
CA ASN A 76 -8.82 14.28 -17.75
C ASN A 76 -8.32 14.97 -19.01
N ASP A 77 -7.36 15.87 -18.86
CA ASP A 77 -6.76 16.56 -19.97
C ASP A 77 -5.32 16.83 -19.60
N CYS A 78 -4.46 16.82 -20.61
CA CYS A 78 -3.13 17.39 -20.51
C CYS A 78 -3.17 18.72 -19.74
N LYS A 79 -4.09 19.65 -20.04
CA LYS A 79 -4.21 20.97 -19.39
C LYS A 79 -4.56 20.95 -17.89
N TYR A 80 -5.02 19.84 -17.32
CA TYR A 80 -5.44 19.72 -15.90
C TYR A 80 -4.28 19.88 -14.87
N ARG A 81 -3.05 20.11 -15.35
CA ARG A 81 -1.78 20.17 -14.58
C ARG A 81 -1.63 21.27 -13.53
N GLY A 82 -2.33 22.39 -13.71
CA GLY A 82 -1.90 23.66 -13.12
C GLY A 82 -2.35 23.95 -11.68
N CYS A 83 -3.45 23.35 -11.23
CA CYS A 83 -4.16 23.89 -10.07
C CYS A 83 -4.28 22.92 -8.88
N LYS A 84 -3.96 21.62 -9.03
CA LYS A 84 -4.18 20.64 -7.96
C LYS A 84 -3.13 20.66 -6.84
N ASN A 85 -2.13 21.54 -6.91
CA ASN A 85 -1.13 21.68 -5.85
C ASN A 85 -1.67 22.27 -4.53
N TYR A 86 -2.97 22.57 -4.46
CA TYR A 86 -3.68 23.15 -3.31
C TYR A 86 -5.02 22.45 -3.00
N ALA A 87 -5.21 21.20 -3.42
CA ALA A 87 -6.50 20.52 -3.27
C ALA A 87 -6.72 19.93 -1.88
N GLN A 88 -7.90 20.22 -1.32
CA GLN A 88 -8.48 19.62 -0.13
C GLN A 88 -9.39 18.47 -0.61
N ASP A 89 -8.85 17.25 -0.68
CA ASP A 89 -9.58 16.05 -1.15
C ASP A 89 -9.35 14.88 -0.18
N CYS A 90 -10.40 14.09 0.09
CA CYS A 90 -10.38 12.92 0.99
C CYS A 90 -9.99 11.62 0.24
N SER A 91 -9.04 10.83 0.77
CA SER A 91 -8.58 9.58 0.15
C SER A 91 -8.51 8.40 1.13
N SER A 92 -8.99 7.24 0.68
CA SER A 92 -8.63 5.92 1.18
C SER A 92 -7.28 5.51 0.57
N GLY A 93 -6.24 5.43 1.41
CA GLY A 93 -4.84 5.29 0.99
C GLY A 93 -4.57 4.06 0.11
N THR A 94 -3.87 4.26 -1.01
CA THR A 94 -3.28 3.18 -1.80
C THR A 94 -1.83 2.98 -1.39
N THR A 95 -1.51 1.78 -0.89
CA THR A 95 -0.15 1.37 -0.51
C THR A 95 0.63 0.91 -1.74
N GLY A 96 1.41 1.81 -2.34
CA GLY A 96 2.36 1.44 -3.39
C GLY A 96 3.14 2.64 -3.88
N LEU A 97 4.34 2.86 -3.32
CA LEU A 97 5.29 3.78 -3.94
C LEU A 97 5.74 3.19 -5.28
N PRO A 98 5.80 3.97 -6.38
CA PRO A 98 6.37 3.51 -7.63
C PRO A 98 7.80 3.04 -7.38
N LYS A 99 8.09 1.77 -7.68
CA LYS A 99 9.47 1.24 -7.67
C LYS A 99 10.22 1.83 -8.88
N ALA A 100 11.55 1.85 -8.82
CA ALA A 100 12.48 2.54 -9.73
C ALA A 100 12.37 2.25 -11.26
N ALA A 101 11.38 1.48 -11.72
CA ALA A 101 11.18 1.08 -13.13
C ALA A 101 10.04 1.83 -13.85
N THR A 102 9.32 2.74 -13.18
CA THR A 102 8.23 3.52 -13.82
C THR A 102 8.81 4.62 -14.71
N GLU A 103 8.74 4.42 -16.03
CA GLU A 103 9.20 5.39 -17.03
C GLU A 103 8.04 6.04 -17.80
N LYS A 104 7.04 5.24 -18.17
CA LYS A 104 5.87 5.65 -18.95
C LYS A 104 4.61 5.15 -18.29
N ARG A 105 3.66 6.07 -18.02
CA ARG A 105 2.40 5.74 -17.37
C ARG A 105 1.21 6.01 -18.28
N LEU A 106 0.20 5.14 -18.25
CA LEU A 106 -1.11 5.41 -18.85
C LEU A 106 -2.13 5.75 -17.76
N MET A 107 -2.77 6.91 -17.89
CA MET A 107 -3.77 7.44 -16.98
C MET A 107 -5.13 7.48 -17.65
N ALA A 108 -6.02 6.56 -17.25
CA ALA A 108 -7.43 6.56 -17.64
C ALA A 108 -8.38 6.82 -16.46
N THR A 109 -7.85 6.81 -15.23
CA THR A 109 -8.59 7.11 -14.01
C THR A 109 -8.78 8.62 -13.83
N PRO A 110 -9.85 9.08 -13.17
CA PRO A 110 -10.13 10.51 -13.09
C PRO A 110 -9.07 11.27 -12.28
N MET A 111 -8.35 12.21 -12.93
CA MET A 111 -7.25 13.02 -12.36
C MET A 111 -7.71 13.91 -11.19
N PHE A 112 -9.01 14.17 -11.10
CA PHE A 112 -9.61 14.90 -9.99
C PHE A 112 -9.81 14.05 -8.73
N ARG A 113 -9.54 12.74 -8.74
CA ARG A 113 -9.53 11.90 -7.53
C ARG A 113 -8.16 11.96 -6.84
N VAL A 114 -8.14 12.05 -5.52
CA VAL A 114 -6.90 12.13 -4.74
C VAL A 114 -6.08 10.85 -4.78
N ALA A 115 -6.70 9.68 -4.87
CA ALA A 115 -5.99 8.41 -5.05
C ALA A 115 -5.04 8.41 -6.28
N THR A 116 -5.36 9.20 -7.30
CA THR A 116 -4.55 9.34 -8.52
C THR A 116 -3.66 10.57 -8.52
N ALA A 117 -3.85 11.50 -7.58
CA ALA A 117 -3.16 12.78 -7.58
C ALA A 117 -1.62 12.64 -7.48
N PRO A 118 -1.04 11.76 -6.65
CA PRO A 118 0.41 11.54 -6.64
C PRO A 118 0.94 11.06 -8.00
N CYS A 119 0.26 10.11 -8.63
CA CYS A 119 0.62 9.57 -9.93
C CYS A 119 0.47 10.59 -11.08
N THR A 120 -0.44 11.55 -10.91
CA THR A 120 -0.79 12.55 -11.92
C THR A 120 0.06 13.81 -11.81
N HIS A 121 0.36 14.26 -10.59
CA HIS A 121 0.95 15.58 -10.37
C HIS A 121 2.37 15.49 -9.81
N PHE A 122 2.64 14.53 -8.94
CA PHE A 122 3.95 14.40 -8.31
C PHE A 122 4.95 13.68 -9.23
N SER A 123 4.66 12.47 -9.68
CA SER A 123 5.64 11.68 -10.44
C SER A 123 6.08 12.29 -11.78
N PRO A 124 5.25 12.99 -12.57
CA PRO A 124 5.71 13.58 -13.84
C PRO A 124 6.64 14.77 -13.60
N LEU A 125 6.38 15.56 -12.56
CA LEU A 125 7.15 16.77 -12.25
C LEU A 125 8.38 16.49 -11.39
N HIS A 126 8.31 15.51 -10.47
CA HIS A 126 9.43 15.18 -9.60
C HIS A 126 10.40 14.16 -10.23
N ASN A 127 9.85 13.11 -10.87
CA ASN A 127 10.64 12.00 -11.42
C ASN A 127 10.73 12.01 -12.95
N GLY A 128 9.99 12.90 -13.63
CA GLY A 128 9.99 12.97 -15.09
C GLY A 128 9.28 11.79 -15.75
N VAL A 129 8.32 11.14 -15.09
CA VAL A 129 7.54 10.04 -15.69
C VAL A 129 6.69 10.59 -16.85
N SER A 130 6.87 10.04 -18.05
CA SER A 130 6.05 10.41 -19.21
C SER A 130 4.63 9.87 -19.05
N THR A 131 3.67 10.76 -18.84
CA THR A 131 2.30 10.37 -18.49
C THR A 131 1.35 10.59 -19.65
N TYR A 132 0.88 9.48 -20.22
CA TYR A 132 -0.12 9.42 -21.29
C TYR A 132 -1.51 9.51 -20.67
N ILE A 133 -2.28 10.52 -21.04
CA ILE A 133 -3.59 10.82 -20.47
C ILE A 133 -4.68 10.44 -21.45
N MET A 134 -5.60 9.59 -21.00
CA MET A 134 -6.87 9.34 -21.66
C MET A 134 -7.95 10.23 -21.06
N HIS A 135 -8.69 10.93 -21.91
CA HIS A 135 -9.83 11.76 -21.51
C HIS A 135 -10.92 10.95 -20.79
N ARG A 136 -11.15 9.73 -21.27
CA ARG A 136 -12.06 8.73 -20.71
C ARG A 136 -11.50 7.34 -20.95
N PHE A 137 -11.80 6.43 -20.04
CA PHE A 137 -11.49 5.01 -20.24
C PHE A 137 -12.35 4.43 -21.36
N ALA A 138 -11.68 3.71 -22.27
CA ALA A 138 -12.29 2.81 -23.25
C ALA A 138 -11.31 1.66 -23.46
N LEU A 139 -11.78 0.41 -23.37
CA LEU A 139 -10.92 -0.77 -23.28
C LEU A 139 -9.99 -0.92 -24.49
N GLU A 140 -10.51 -0.85 -25.71
CA GLU A 140 -9.72 -1.00 -26.93
C GLU A 140 -8.64 0.09 -27.08
N PRO A 141 -8.95 1.40 -27.00
CA PRO A 141 -7.92 2.44 -27.02
C PRO A 141 -6.92 2.34 -25.87
N TYR A 142 -7.35 1.86 -24.71
CA TYR A 142 -6.48 1.67 -23.55
C TYR A 142 -5.43 0.59 -23.82
N LEU A 143 -5.86 -0.59 -24.27
CA LEU A 143 -4.96 -1.69 -24.63
C LEU A 143 -4.04 -1.31 -25.80
N ALA A 144 -4.59 -0.68 -26.84
CA ALA A 144 -3.81 -0.20 -27.98
C ALA A 144 -2.74 0.82 -27.56
N SER A 145 -3.04 1.71 -26.59
CA SER A 145 -2.07 2.67 -26.06
C SER A 145 -0.95 1.98 -25.27
N ILE A 146 -1.28 0.95 -24.48
CA ILE A 146 -0.28 0.16 -23.74
C ILE A 146 0.76 -0.43 -24.69
N GLU A 147 0.28 -1.07 -25.76
CA GLU A 147 1.12 -1.68 -26.78
C GLU A 147 1.89 -0.62 -27.58
N LYS A 148 1.19 0.38 -28.14
CA LYS A 148 1.78 1.42 -29.00
C LYS A 148 2.91 2.18 -28.30
N TYR A 149 2.71 2.59 -27.05
CA TYR A 149 3.67 3.44 -26.33
C TYR A 149 4.63 2.65 -25.45
N GLN A 150 4.45 1.33 -25.34
CA GLN A 150 5.19 0.46 -24.43
C GLN A 150 5.10 0.98 -23.00
N ILE A 151 3.87 1.14 -22.52
CA ILE A 151 3.57 1.65 -21.17
C ILE A 151 4.16 0.68 -20.13
N THR A 152 4.80 1.23 -19.09
CA THR A 152 5.45 0.43 -18.02
C THR A 152 4.69 0.46 -16.70
N ASP A 153 3.75 1.40 -16.54
CA ASP A 153 2.94 1.59 -15.34
C ASP A 153 1.50 1.94 -15.71
N ALA A 154 0.53 1.21 -15.17
CA ALA A 154 -0.88 1.55 -15.36
C ALA A 154 -1.75 1.07 -14.18
N ALA A 155 -2.80 1.83 -13.89
CA ALA A 155 -3.90 1.36 -13.05
C ALA A 155 -4.85 0.53 -13.91
N THR A 156 -5.09 -0.72 -13.52
CA THR A 156 -5.78 -1.69 -14.40
C THR A 156 -6.99 -2.31 -13.72
N VAL A 157 -7.93 -2.74 -14.55
CA VAL A 157 -9.00 -3.69 -14.20
C VAL A 157 -8.75 -4.97 -15.02
N PRO A 158 -9.15 -6.16 -14.55
CA PRO A 158 -8.80 -7.43 -15.19
C PRO A 158 -9.17 -7.47 -16.68
N PRO A 159 -8.19 -7.52 -17.61
CA PRO A 159 -8.39 -7.71 -19.03
C PRO A 159 -8.12 -9.17 -19.42
N ILE A 160 -8.50 -9.53 -20.64
CA ILE A 160 -8.30 -10.87 -21.23
C ILE A 160 -6.99 -10.94 -22.06
N TYR A 161 -6.19 -9.86 -22.10
CA TYR A 161 -5.06 -9.69 -23.03
C TYR A 161 -3.71 -9.55 -22.33
N SER A 162 -2.63 -9.94 -23.03
CA SER A 162 -1.25 -9.88 -22.56
C SER A 162 -0.74 -8.44 -22.40
N LEU A 163 -0.05 -8.13 -21.29
CA LEU A 163 0.43 -6.79 -20.90
C LEU A 163 1.93 -6.81 -20.55
N LYS A 164 2.76 -7.47 -21.36
CA LYS A 164 4.19 -7.75 -21.05
C LYS A 164 5.09 -6.51 -20.96
N SER A 165 4.65 -5.35 -21.45
CA SER A 165 5.36 -4.08 -21.26
C SER A 165 5.20 -3.51 -19.84
N ILE A 166 4.13 -3.88 -19.14
CA ILE A 166 3.83 -3.37 -17.80
C ILE A 166 4.74 -4.03 -16.77
N LYS A 167 5.60 -3.20 -16.15
CA LYS A 167 6.57 -3.60 -15.12
C LYS A 167 6.03 -3.43 -13.70
N PHE A 168 4.96 -2.65 -13.55
CA PHE A 168 4.26 -2.42 -12.29
C PHE A 168 2.79 -2.11 -12.57
N ALA A 169 1.89 -2.77 -11.86
CA ALA A 169 0.46 -2.53 -11.97
C ALA A 169 -0.19 -2.38 -10.60
N THR A 170 -1.27 -1.60 -10.56
CA THR A 170 -2.08 -1.42 -9.35
C THR A 170 -3.56 -1.60 -9.65
N CYS A 171 -4.26 -2.08 -8.63
CA CYS A 171 -5.70 -2.15 -8.52
C CYS A 171 -6.05 -1.74 -7.07
N GLY A 172 -7.14 -1.01 -6.88
CA GLY A 172 -7.52 -0.47 -5.59
C GLY A 172 -8.96 0.00 -5.62
N ALA A 173 -9.38 0.70 -4.55
CA ALA A 173 -10.75 1.17 -4.31
C ALA A 173 -11.81 0.08 -4.08
N ALA A 174 -11.57 -1.16 -4.48
CA ALA A 174 -12.40 -2.31 -4.14
C ALA A 174 -11.54 -3.55 -3.87
N PRO A 175 -11.99 -4.48 -3.01
CA PRO A 175 -11.32 -5.76 -2.81
C PRO A 175 -11.22 -6.54 -4.13
N LEU A 176 -10.07 -7.19 -4.34
CA LEU A 176 -9.82 -8.08 -5.48
C LEU A 176 -9.45 -9.45 -4.95
N GLU A 177 -10.14 -10.52 -5.36
CA GLU A 177 -9.85 -11.85 -4.81
C GLU A 177 -8.55 -12.44 -5.38
N LYS A 178 -7.97 -13.40 -4.63
CA LYS A 178 -6.68 -14.03 -4.90
C LYS A 178 -6.58 -14.60 -6.32
N LYS A 179 -7.65 -15.21 -6.83
CA LYS A 179 -7.64 -15.86 -8.15
C LYS A 179 -7.46 -14.81 -9.26
N GLN A 180 -8.19 -13.70 -9.16
CA GLN A 180 -8.15 -12.59 -10.11
C GLN A 180 -6.80 -11.88 -10.05
N GLN A 181 -6.23 -11.70 -8.84
CA GLN A 181 -4.87 -11.17 -8.67
C GLN A 181 -3.83 -12.01 -9.42
N LYS A 182 -3.86 -13.33 -9.21
CA LYS A 182 -2.92 -14.26 -9.87
C LYS A 182 -3.10 -14.26 -11.39
N GLN A 183 -4.34 -14.37 -11.87
CA GLN A 183 -4.65 -14.35 -13.30
C GLN A 183 -4.16 -13.05 -13.96
N PHE A 184 -4.31 -11.92 -13.27
CA PHE A 184 -3.84 -10.64 -13.79
C PHE A 184 -2.31 -10.55 -13.81
N GLN A 185 -1.63 -11.03 -12.76
CA GLN A 185 -0.18 -11.01 -12.69
C GLN A 185 0.49 -11.86 -13.79
N GLU A 186 -0.15 -12.95 -14.23
CA GLU A 186 0.30 -13.76 -15.39
C GLU A 186 0.30 -12.97 -16.71
N LEU A 187 -0.50 -11.91 -16.82
CA LEU A 187 -0.54 -11.04 -18.01
C LEU A 187 0.61 -10.03 -18.04
N LEU A 188 1.21 -9.70 -16.90
CA LEU A 188 2.26 -8.67 -16.76
C LEU A 188 3.65 -9.19 -17.17
N SER A 189 4.65 -8.28 -17.19
CA SER A 189 6.05 -8.69 -17.37
C SER A 189 6.48 -9.66 -16.26
N GLU A 190 7.44 -10.53 -16.54
CA GLU A 190 8.00 -11.44 -15.53
C GLU A 190 8.51 -10.64 -14.32
N GLY A 191 8.12 -11.06 -13.12
CA GLY A 191 8.47 -10.37 -11.87
C GLY A 191 7.79 -9.01 -11.62
N ALA A 192 6.86 -8.58 -12.48
CA ALA A 192 6.11 -7.35 -12.24
C ALA A 192 5.25 -7.48 -10.96
N PRO A 193 5.35 -6.54 -10.01
CA PRO A 193 4.43 -6.50 -8.89
C PRO A 193 3.03 -6.08 -9.36
N PHE A 194 1.99 -6.69 -8.77
CA PHE A 194 0.61 -6.26 -8.94
C PHE A 194 -0.05 -5.99 -7.60
N THR A 195 -0.27 -4.71 -7.27
CA THR A 195 -0.67 -4.23 -5.92
C THR A 195 0.38 -4.54 -4.85
N GLN A 196 0.59 -5.83 -4.57
CA GLN A 196 1.63 -6.39 -3.73
C GLN A 196 2.42 -7.45 -4.49
N ASP A 197 3.53 -7.85 -3.88
CA ASP A 197 4.35 -8.96 -4.34
C ASP A 197 4.08 -10.18 -3.45
N ASP A 198 2.80 -10.58 -3.35
CA ASP A 198 2.39 -11.78 -2.63
C ASP A 198 1.10 -12.40 -3.21
N ASP A 199 0.87 -13.68 -2.95
CA ASP A 199 -0.29 -14.43 -3.45
C ASP A 199 -1.42 -14.51 -2.42
N THR A 200 -1.43 -13.63 -1.43
CA THR A 200 -2.20 -13.87 -0.20
C THR A 200 -3.60 -13.26 -0.23
N GLY A 201 -3.84 -12.32 -1.15
CA GLY A 201 -5.05 -11.48 -1.14
C GLY A 201 -5.01 -10.37 -0.09
N SER A 202 -3.85 -10.12 0.53
CA SER A 202 -3.61 -9.01 1.46
C SER A 202 -3.79 -7.66 0.77
N CYS A 203 -4.17 -6.63 1.54
CA CYS A 203 -4.25 -5.23 1.07
C CYS A 203 -2.96 -4.43 1.32
N GLY A 204 -1.96 -4.99 2.01
CA GLY A 204 -0.65 -4.36 2.10
C GLY A 204 0.00 -4.50 3.45
N ARG A 205 1.19 -3.91 3.51
CA ARG A 205 1.82 -3.47 4.76
C ARG A 205 1.65 -1.96 4.85
N PRO A 206 1.69 -1.37 6.06
CA PRO A 206 1.68 0.08 6.20
C PRO A 206 2.76 0.73 5.33
N VAL A 207 2.51 1.96 4.87
CA VAL A 207 3.57 2.81 4.30
C VAL A 207 4.52 3.20 5.44
N PRO A 208 5.84 3.35 5.19
CA PRO A 208 6.73 3.90 6.20
C PRO A 208 6.22 5.22 6.79
N GLY A 209 6.35 5.40 8.10
CA GLY A 209 5.80 6.57 8.81
C GLY A 209 4.29 6.53 9.07
N VAL A 210 3.59 5.48 8.63
CA VAL A 210 2.17 5.24 8.97
C VAL A 210 2.06 4.12 10.00
N GLU A 211 1.32 4.41 11.05
CA GLU A 211 0.97 3.51 12.14
C GLU A 211 -0.48 3.05 11.98
N LEU A 212 -0.74 1.78 12.27
CA LEU A 212 -2.05 1.16 12.17
C LEU A 212 -2.43 0.55 13.53
N LYS A 213 -3.70 0.63 13.91
CA LYS A 213 -4.28 -0.20 14.97
C LYS A 213 -5.63 -0.75 14.52
N LEU A 214 -6.08 -1.80 15.20
CA LEU A 214 -7.45 -2.30 15.07
C LEU A 214 -8.17 -2.07 16.38
N VAL A 215 -9.42 -1.62 16.31
CA VAL A 215 -10.31 -1.48 17.47
C VAL A 215 -11.54 -2.38 17.30
N ASP A 216 -12.13 -2.79 18.42
CA ASP A 216 -13.37 -3.57 18.42
C ASP A 216 -14.52 -2.72 17.87
N VAL A 217 -15.33 -3.28 16.97
CA VAL A 217 -16.46 -2.55 16.35
C VAL A 217 -17.54 -2.20 17.39
N ALA A 218 -17.63 -2.97 18.47
CA ALA A 218 -18.58 -2.71 19.56
C ALA A 218 -17.99 -1.79 20.66
N ASP A 219 -16.67 -1.60 20.69
CA ASP A 219 -15.97 -0.80 21.68
C ASP A 219 -14.68 -0.22 21.08
N GLU A 220 -14.76 1.01 20.61
CA GLU A 220 -13.66 1.74 19.97
C GLU A 220 -12.43 1.92 20.89
N ASN A 221 -12.62 1.84 22.22
CA ASN A 221 -11.52 1.94 23.19
C ASN A 221 -10.76 0.62 23.35
N LYS A 222 -11.31 -0.48 22.83
CA LYS A 222 -10.70 -1.81 22.93
C LYS A 222 -9.84 -2.10 21.71
N VAL A 223 -8.53 -1.89 21.88
CA VAL A 223 -7.53 -2.25 20.87
C VAL A 223 -7.39 -3.77 20.74
N LEU A 224 -7.51 -4.26 19.50
CA LEU A 224 -7.35 -5.68 19.16
C LEU A 224 -5.88 -5.99 18.85
N ASN A 225 -5.32 -6.95 19.57
CA ASN A 225 -3.90 -7.33 19.48
C ASN A 225 -3.65 -8.66 18.76
N ASP A 226 -4.69 -9.48 18.65
CA ASP A 226 -4.58 -10.82 18.09
C ASP A 226 -4.62 -10.80 16.56
N TYR A 227 -3.75 -11.58 15.93
CA TYR A 227 -3.80 -11.79 14.48
C TYR A 227 -5.06 -12.51 14.05
N GLY A 228 -5.57 -12.16 12.87
CA GLY A 228 -6.78 -12.79 12.30
C GLY A 228 -8.09 -12.31 12.93
N VAL A 229 -8.05 -11.45 13.94
CA VAL A 229 -9.25 -10.84 14.52
C VAL A 229 -9.63 -9.60 13.71
N ARG A 230 -10.91 -9.52 13.35
CA ARG A 230 -11.47 -8.39 12.60
C ARG A 230 -11.82 -7.24 13.55
N GLY A 231 -11.46 -6.03 13.14
CA GLY A 231 -11.82 -4.79 13.80
C GLY A 231 -11.85 -3.63 12.82
N GLU A 232 -12.23 -2.46 13.30
CA GLU A 232 -12.08 -1.23 12.53
C GLU A 232 -10.60 -0.86 12.41
N LEU A 233 -10.15 -0.51 11.21
CA LEU A 233 -8.83 0.01 10.94
C LEU A 233 -8.74 1.49 11.34
N CYS A 234 -7.79 1.82 12.22
CA CYS A 234 -7.44 3.19 12.54
C CYS A 234 -6.00 3.47 12.12
N VAL A 235 -5.73 4.66 11.59
CA VAL A 235 -4.44 5.02 11.00
C VAL A 235 -3.90 6.35 11.53
N ARG A 236 -2.59 6.44 11.72
CA ARG A 236 -1.91 7.68 12.16
C ARG A 236 -0.63 7.87 11.35
N GLY A 237 -0.34 9.09 10.92
CA GLY A 237 0.89 9.42 10.19
C GLY A 237 0.80 10.71 9.41
N GLU A 238 1.94 11.18 8.89
CA GLU A 238 2.06 12.48 8.21
C GLU A 238 1.30 12.56 6.87
N THR A 239 0.93 11.41 6.30
CA THR A 239 0.17 11.33 5.04
C THR A 239 -1.34 11.38 5.24
N ILE A 240 -1.82 11.35 6.48
CA ILE A 240 -3.26 11.42 6.79
C ILE A 240 -3.73 12.87 6.59
N ILE A 241 -4.96 13.05 6.09
CA ILE A 241 -5.56 14.38 5.92
C ILE A 241 -5.54 15.14 7.25
N ARG A 242 -5.50 16.47 7.19
CA ARG A 242 -5.50 17.31 8.41
C ARG A 242 -6.84 17.33 9.12
N GLY A 243 -7.91 17.00 8.40
CA GLY A 243 -9.28 17.14 8.82
C GLY A 243 -10.20 17.33 7.63
N TYR A 244 -11.49 17.24 7.90
CA TYR A 244 -12.55 17.61 6.97
C TYR A 244 -12.70 19.14 6.92
N LEU A 245 -13.38 19.63 5.87
CA LEU A 245 -13.75 21.04 5.80
C LEU A 245 -14.75 21.41 6.93
N ASP A 246 -15.58 20.44 7.33
CA ASP A 246 -16.39 20.53 8.55
C ASP A 246 -15.55 20.11 9.76
N GLU A 247 -15.31 21.04 10.67
CA GLU A 247 -14.55 20.80 11.90
C GLU A 247 -15.25 19.81 12.83
N ASN A 248 -16.58 19.71 12.79
CA ASN A 248 -17.32 18.75 13.61
C ASN A 248 -17.07 17.32 13.15
N GLU A 249 -16.99 17.10 11.83
CA GLU A 249 -16.65 15.79 11.27
C GLU A 249 -15.19 15.44 11.54
N THR A 250 -14.31 16.44 11.60
CA THR A 250 -12.92 16.24 12.05
C THR A 250 -12.86 15.78 13.49
N ALA A 251 -13.58 16.43 14.40
CA ALA A 251 -13.56 16.06 15.82
C ALA A 251 -14.07 14.62 16.08
N LYS A 252 -14.95 14.09 15.23
CA LYS A 252 -15.49 12.72 15.36
C LYS A 252 -14.59 11.64 14.79
N ALA A 253 -13.73 11.98 13.84
CA ALA A 253 -12.97 10.99 13.08
C ALA A 253 -11.59 10.68 13.69
N TRP A 254 -11.15 11.44 14.69
CA TRP A 254 -9.90 11.21 15.41
C TRP A 254 -10.16 10.86 16.87
N ASP A 255 -9.45 9.86 17.36
CA ASP A 255 -9.43 9.54 18.79
C ASP A 255 -8.40 10.39 19.56
N GLU A 256 -8.39 10.22 20.89
CA GLU A 256 -7.48 10.92 21.80
C GLU A 256 -6.00 10.59 21.56
N ASP A 257 -5.71 9.44 20.95
CA ASP A 257 -4.35 9.03 20.56
C ASP A 257 -3.92 9.62 19.19
N GLY A 258 -4.81 10.35 18.51
CA GLY A 258 -4.57 10.96 17.21
C GLY A 258 -4.66 9.98 16.03
N PHE A 259 -5.32 8.83 16.19
CA PHE A 259 -5.63 7.94 15.07
C PHE A 259 -6.92 8.34 14.37
N PHE A 260 -6.86 8.36 13.05
CA PHE A 260 -8.01 8.53 12.18
C PHE A 260 -8.77 7.21 12.01
N HIS A 261 -10.06 7.20 12.31
CA HIS A 261 -10.98 6.07 12.12
C HIS A 261 -11.42 5.98 10.66
N THR A 262 -11.07 4.89 9.96
CA THR A 262 -11.38 4.80 8.52
C THR A 262 -12.80 4.30 8.25
N GLY A 263 -13.46 3.68 9.22
CA GLY A 263 -14.71 2.93 9.03
C GLY A 263 -14.55 1.59 8.32
N ASP A 264 -13.33 1.20 7.92
CA ASP A 264 -13.09 -0.05 7.21
C ASP A 264 -12.81 -1.19 8.19
N ILE A 265 -13.42 -2.36 7.92
CA ILE A 265 -13.12 -3.57 8.69
C ILE A 265 -11.93 -4.30 8.08
N ALA A 266 -10.89 -4.47 8.89
CA ALA A 266 -9.65 -5.15 8.52
C ALA A 266 -9.22 -6.16 9.59
N TYR A 267 -8.21 -6.96 9.26
CA TYR A 267 -7.49 -7.79 10.22
C TYR A 267 -6.01 -7.82 9.87
N PHE A 268 -5.14 -7.92 10.87
CA PHE A 268 -3.73 -8.17 10.62
C PHE A 268 -3.49 -9.66 10.45
N ARG A 269 -2.86 -10.03 9.34
CA ARG A 269 -2.42 -11.40 9.12
C ARG A 269 -1.16 -11.65 9.94
N GLY A 270 -1.17 -12.70 10.76
CA GLY A 270 0.04 -13.18 11.42
C GLY A 270 1.04 -13.75 10.41
N PHE A 271 2.28 -13.95 10.84
CA PHE A 271 3.27 -14.64 10.02
C PHE A 271 2.85 -16.10 9.81
N GLN A 272 2.90 -16.58 8.57
CA GLN A 272 2.69 -17.99 8.28
C GLN A 272 3.99 -18.74 8.55
N VAL A 273 4.08 -19.42 9.70
CA VAL A 273 5.20 -20.31 10.00
C VAL A 273 4.85 -21.69 9.46
N ALA A 274 5.59 -22.16 8.45
CA ALA A 274 5.39 -23.48 7.89
C ALA A 274 5.87 -24.55 8.90
N PRO A 275 4.98 -25.44 9.41
CA PRO A 275 5.40 -26.46 10.36
C PRO A 275 6.56 -27.34 9.88
N PRO A 276 6.66 -27.74 8.59
CA PRO A 276 7.82 -28.49 8.10
C PRO A 276 9.16 -27.78 8.24
N GLU A 277 9.21 -26.44 8.14
CA GLU A 277 10.44 -25.67 8.35
C GLU A 277 10.90 -25.73 9.80
N LEU A 278 9.95 -25.73 10.75
CA LEU A 278 10.26 -25.94 12.17
C LEU A 278 10.63 -27.40 12.43
N GLU A 279 9.86 -28.35 11.90
CA GLU A 279 10.08 -29.79 12.06
C GLU A 279 11.48 -30.19 11.56
N ALA A 280 11.94 -29.63 10.43
CA ALA A 280 13.28 -29.88 9.88
C ALA A 280 14.42 -29.42 10.81
N VAL A 281 14.20 -28.36 11.60
CA VAL A 281 15.17 -27.89 12.61
C VAL A 281 15.30 -28.89 13.77
N PHE A 282 14.28 -29.74 14.00
CA PHE A 282 14.23 -30.68 15.12
C PHE A 282 14.61 -32.12 14.76
N VAL A 283 14.76 -32.46 13.48
CA VAL A 283 15.19 -33.80 13.06
C VAL A 283 16.65 -34.04 13.50
N GLY A 284 16.84 -34.89 14.51
CA GLY A 284 18.17 -35.30 15.01
C GLY A 284 18.59 -34.69 16.35
N ALA A 285 17.77 -33.83 16.97
CA ALA A 285 18.05 -33.26 18.29
C ALA A 285 17.43 -34.13 19.41
N SER A 286 18.15 -35.14 19.90
CA SER A 286 17.76 -35.90 21.09
C SER A 286 18.46 -35.36 22.36
N GLY A 287 17.76 -35.34 23.50
CA GLY A 287 18.35 -34.99 24.80
C GLY A 287 18.68 -33.51 25.03
N CYS A 288 18.10 -32.58 24.24
CA CYS A 288 18.37 -31.15 24.36
C CYS A 288 17.39 -30.45 25.32
N SER A 289 17.86 -29.43 26.05
CA SER A 289 17.00 -28.57 26.87
C SER A 289 16.25 -27.53 26.02
N GLU A 290 15.16 -26.98 26.56
CA GLU A 290 14.40 -25.89 25.91
C GLU A 290 15.28 -24.69 25.56
N ALA A 291 16.17 -24.29 26.46
CA ALA A 291 17.11 -23.19 26.22
C ALA A 291 18.07 -23.49 25.05
N ALA A 292 18.53 -24.74 24.92
CA ALA A 292 19.38 -25.16 23.82
C ALA A 292 18.61 -25.14 22.49
N VAL A 293 17.35 -25.61 22.50
CA VAL A 293 16.43 -25.52 21.35
C VAL A 293 16.22 -24.06 20.92
N MET A 294 15.88 -23.18 21.84
CA MET A 294 15.64 -21.76 21.55
C MET A 294 16.88 -21.04 21.03
N ARG A 295 18.06 -21.37 21.55
CA ARG A 295 19.34 -20.85 21.03
C ARG A 295 19.58 -21.35 19.61
N TYR A 296 19.44 -22.66 19.37
CA TYR A 296 19.64 -23.28 18.07
C TYR A 296 18.71 -22.71 16.99
N MET A 297 17.44 -22.47 17.33
CA MET A 297 16.47 -21.77 16.49
C MET A 297 16.86 -20.31 16.28
N GLY A 298 17.36 -19.63 17.32
CA GLY A 298 17.76 -18.23 17.23
C GLY A 298 18.89 -17.93 16.25
N GLU A 299 19.75 -18.91 16.00
CA GLU A 299 20.83 -18.83 15.02
C GLU A 299 20.34 -19.06 13.57
N ARG A 300 19.17 -19.70 13.39
CA ARG A 300 18.71 -20.23 12.09
C ARG A 300 17.38 -19.67 11.60
N LEU A 301 16.59 -19.07 12.50
CA LEU A 301 15.25 -18.59 12.24
C LEU A 301 15.13 -17.10 12.61
N ALA A 302 14.45 -16.35 11.76
CA ALA A 302 14.04 -14.98 12.08
C ALA A 302 13.20 -14.96 13.37
N LYS A 303 13.30 -13.88 14.15
CA LYS A 303 12.66 -13.74 15.47
C LYS A 303 11.18 -14.15 15.49
N PHE A 304 10.42 -13.77 14.46
CA PHE A 304 8.98 -14.06 14.34
C PHE A 304 8.63 -15.52 14.01
N LYS A 305 9.60 -16.35 13.59
CA LYS A 305 9.40 -17.79 13.36
C LYS A 305 9.58 -18.63 14.62
N LYS A 306 10.02 -18.02 15.73
CA LYS A 306 10.21 -18.72 17.00
C LYS A 306 8.85 -19.02 17.64
N PRO A 307 8.62 -20.22 18.18
CA PRO A 307 7.39 -20.54 18.88
C PRO A 307 7.26 -19.72 20.16
N ASP A 308 6.18 -18.96 20.29
CA ASP A 308 5.85 -18.23 21.52
C ASP A 308 5.07 -19.11 22.53
N GLY A 309 4.58 -20.28 22.08
CA GLY A 309 3.78 -21.21 22.87
C GLY A 309 4.58 -22.26 23.67
N GLY A 310 5.91 -22.12 23.72
CA GLY A 310 6.80 -23.03 24.46
C GLY A 310 7.06 -24.39 23.78
N PHE A 311 7.79 -25.26 24.48
CA PHE A 311 8.15 -26.61 24.03
C PHE A 311 7.69 -27.67 25.01
N VAL A 312 7.12 -28.75 24.49
CA VAL A 312 6.78 -29.94 25.27
C VAL A 312 7.64 -31.10 24.79
N PHE A 313 8.49 -31.60 25.69
CA PHE A 313 9.28 -32.79 25.43
C PHE A 313 8.44 -34.03 25.70
N THR A 314 8.29 -34.88 24.69
CA THR A 314 7.51 -36.11 24.77
C THR A 314 8.28 -37.27 24.16
N ASN A 315 8.02 -38.48 24.64
CA ASN A 315 8.63 -39.69 24.12
C ASN A 315 8.05 -40.09 22.76
N GLU A 316 6.84 -39.65 22.43
CA GLU A 316 6.19 -40.00 21.16
C GLU A 316 5.29 -38.87 20.63
N ILE A 317 5.44 -38.56 19.34
CA ILE A 317 4.56 -37.63 18.62
C ILE A 317 3.39 -38.43 18.05
N PRO A 318 2.13 -38.06 18.33
CA PRO A 318 0.96 -38.80 17.85
C PRO A 318 0.92 -38.77 16.32
N LYS A 319 0.91 -39.96 15.71
CA LYS A 319 0.86 -40.18 14.27
C LYS A 319 -0.25 -41.17 13.92
N ASN A 320 -0.83 -41.04 12.73
CA ASN A 320 -1.75 -42.06 12.21
C ASN A 320 -0.98 -43.28 11.66
N SER A 321 -1.71 -44.31 11.23
CA SER A 321 -1.17 -45.54 10.64
C SER A 321 -0.31 -45.34 9.38
N SER A 322 -0.35 -44.16 8.76
CA SER A 322 0.48 -43.77 7.61
C SER A 322 1.67 -42.87 7.97
N GLY A 323 1.95 -42.70 9.27
CA GLY A 323 3.07 -41.89 9.77
C GLY A 323 2.83 -40.38 9.77
N LYS A 324 1.64 -39.90 9.40
CA LYS A 324 1.31 -38.47 9.42
C LYS A 324 1.00 -38.00 10.84
N ILE A 325 1.59 -36.87 11.23
CA ILE A 325 1.38 -36.24 12.55
C ILE A 325 -0.08 -35.82 12.73
N LEU A 326 -0.68 -36.21 13.85
CA LEU A 326 -2.04 -35.84 14.26
C LEU A 326 -2.06 -34.43 14.85
N LYS A 327 -2.04 -33.42 13.99
CA LYS A 327 -1.98 -31.99 14.39
C LYS A 327 -3.16 -31.54 15.24
N LYS A 328 -4.33 -32.16 15.10
CA LYS A 328 -5.53 -31.85 15.89
C LYS A 328 -5.30 -32.16 17.37
N ASP A 329 -4.87 -33.39 17.66
CA ASP A 329 -4.60 -33.87 19.02
C ASP A 329 -3.52 -33.04 19.70
N LEU A 330 -2.46 -32.66 18.95
CA LEU A 330 -1.41 -31.79 19.47
C LEU A 330 -1.92 -30.40 19.85
N ARG A 331 -2.81 -29.80 19.04
CA ARG A 331 -3.43 -28.50 19.36
C ARG A 331 -4.33 -28.58 20.58
N GLU A 332 -5.09 -29.66 20.72
CA GLU A 332 -5.96 -29.88 21.88
C GLU A 332 -5.15 -30.04 23.17
N ARG A 333 -4.05 -30.81 23.13
CA ARG A 333 -3.11 -30.94 24.26
C ARG A 333 -2.48 -29.60 24.64
N ALA A 334 -1.93 -28.88 23.66
CA ALA A 334 -1.33 -27.56 23.90
C ALA A 334 -2.34 -26.57 24.51
N ALA A 335 -3.59 -26.56 24.02
CA ALA A 335 -4.64 -25.71 24.57
C ALA A 335 -5.00 -26.05 26.03
N GLN A 336 -4.93 -27.32 26.42
CA GLN A 336 -5.16 -27.75 27.80
C GLN A 336 -3.98 -27.38 28.72
N GLU A 337 -2.75 -27.52 28.24
CA GLU A 337 -1.53 -27.17 28.98
C GLU A 337 -1.44 -25.65 29.22
N MET A 338 -1.66 -24.84 28.19
CA MET A 338 -1.70 -23.37 28.31
C MET A 338 -2.81 -22.88 29.25
N LYS A 339 -3.95 -23.58 29.31
CA LYS A 339 -5.03 -23.27 30.27
C LYS A 339 -4.60 -23.58 31.71
N LYS A 340 -3.86 -24.67 31.94
CA LYS A 340 -3.34 -25.03 33.25
C LYS A 340 -2.28 -24.04 33.72
N GLU A 341 -1.31 -23.67 32.89
CA GLU A 341 -0.29 -22.66 33.25
C GLU A 341 -0.89 -21.31 33.63
N LYS A 342 -1.90 -20.84 32.88
CA LYS A 342 -2.63 -19.60 33.20
C LYS A 342 -3.42 -19.65 34.52
N GLN A 343 -3.79 -20.85 34.99
CA GLN A 343 -4.42 -21.05 36.29
C GLN A 343 -3.38 -21.07 37.42
N THR A 344 -2.22 -21.68 37.19
CA THR A 344 -1.12 -21.74 38.17
C THR A 344 -0.41 -20.40 38.35
N ALA A 345 -0.34 -19.55 37.31
CA ALA A 345 0.29 -18.23 37.37
C ALA A 345 -0.61 -17.12 37.97
N LYS A 346 -1.86 -17.44 38.30
CA LYS A 346 -2.81 -16.54 38.99
C LYS A 346 -2.94 -16.82 40.50
N LEU A 347 -2.23 -17.83 40.99
CA LEU A 347 -1.97 -18.13 42.40
C LEU A 347 -0.58 -17.62 42.74
#